data_AF-A0A958GBI1-F1
#
_entry.id   AF-A0A958GBI1-F1
#
_cell.length_a   1.000
_cell.length_b   1.000
_cell.length_c   1.000
_cell.angle_alpha   90.00
_cell.angle_beta   90.00
_cell.angle_gamma   90.00
#
_symmetry.space_group_name_H-M   'P 1'
#
loop_
_entity.id
_entity.type
_entity.pdbx_description
1 polymer ?
#
loop_
_entity_poly.entity_id
_entity_poly.type
_entity_poly.pdbx_seq_one_letter_code
_entity_poly.pdbx_strand_id
1 'polypeptide(L)'
;GSGTISEYIWQGVVYPARGGGGIFCYNASARISHNQIRNNNIPAYVESWGGGIAGFVLGSTGYLIIEDNKIDHNGVTGTDLTGGGGIALYCSGRIVHNMISHNAGYGSLYVYGAAYVAADPAGSQSALVKDNRIIHNTLSGTYVNGTGLTVGGGTSASVVGNNISYNEMLSAVSASNGGGLMVDVAYGTIDIDANTIVGNVIYDNNSYGGGISLWSNMASANNDIRVANNIVSGNEADYGGGIRCQNSTAQMINNTVVDNFARVSGGGIRVDGAQSDATILNSIFWGNTAPQYPQIDYLSSGAIRVHYSDVQGGYPSGMGNIDADPFFADTLFNLSDSSSCIGAGIDSIEISGIWYHAPPFDYNGNPRPNPAGSMPDIGAQESPLGSPVAIEPIGDNLPVTYELRQNYPNPFNPSTTIEFALPHSDRVTLKVYNLLGQEVAVLVAEDMVAGTYKYEWDAGGLASGVYYYSIKIDDFNETKKMLLIR
;
A
#
# COMPACT_ATOMS: atom_id res chain seq x y z
N GLY A 1 35.37 -7.59 12.36
CA GLY A 1 36.09 -8.33 13.42
C GLY A 1 35.25 -9.54 13.75
N SER A 2 35.86 -10.73 13.81
CA SER A 2 35.17 -12.01 13.95
C SER A 2 34.59 -12.18 15.35
N GLY A 3 33.44 -11.57 15.62
CA GLY A 3 32.55 -12.02 16.67
C GLY A 3 31.76 -13.20 16.12
N THR A 4 32.12 -14.42 16.52
CA THR A 4 31.28 -15.59 16.25
C THR A 4 30.16 -15.63 17.30
N ILE A 5 28.91 -15.69 16.86
CA ILE A 5 27.88 -16.40 17.63
C ILE A 5 28.42 -17.80 17.83
N SER A 6 28.43 -18.30 19.07
CA SER A 6 28.58 -19.74 19.32
C SER A 6 27.21 -20.40 19.43
N GLU A 7 26.25 -19.69 20.04
CA GLU A 7 24.94 -20.20 20.38
C GLU A 7 23.87 -19.09 20.39
N TYR A 8 22.62 -19.43 20.12
CA TYR A 8 21.46 -18.57 20.39
C TYR A 8 20.34 -19.37 21.09
N ILE A 9 19.37 -18.68 21.70
CA ILE A 9 18.28 -19.30 22.46
C ILE A 9 16.95 -19.11 21.73
N TRP A 10 16.29 -20.22 21.37
CA TRP A 10 14.93 -20.23 20.83
C TRP A 10 14.02 -21.09 21.70
N GLN A 11 12.91 -20.51 22.16
CA GLN A 11 11.96 -21.16 23.08
C GLN A 11 12.61 -21.82 24.32
N GLY A 12 13.72 -21.25 24.81
CA GLY A 12 14.46 -21.77 25.96
C GLY A 12 15.47 -22.89 25.64
N VAL A 13 15.65 -23.25 24.36
CA VAL A 13 16.64 -24.23 23.90
C VAL A 13 17.83 -23.50 23.27
N VAL A 14 19.04 -23.95 23.61
CA VAL A 14 20.30 -23.41 23.10
C VAL A 14 20.70 -24.15 21.82
N TYR A 15 20.92 -23.42 20.73
CA TYR A 15 21.30 -23.98 19.44
C TYR A 15 22.64 -23.42 18.98
N PRO A 16 23.54 -24.26 18.42
CA PRO A 16 24.78 -23.79 17.84
C PRO A 16 24.50 -22.96 16.58
N ALA A 17 25.04 -21.75 16.51
CA ALA A 17 24.79 -20.82 15.41
C ALA A 17 26.07 -20.08 15.00
N ARG A 18 26.11 -19.57 13.76
CA ARG A 18 27.09 -18.56 13.33
C ARG A 18 26.38 -17.33 12.77
N GLY A 19 26.97 -16.16 12.99
CA GLY A 19 26.43 -14.90 12.50
C GLY A 19 27.51 -13.97 11.96
N GLY A 20 27.15 -13.17 10.96
CA GLY A 20 27.89 -11.96 10.57
C GLY A 20 29.22 -12.26 9.90
N GLY A 21 29.18 -12.80 8.68
CA GLY A 21 30.39 -13.19 7.94
C GLY A 21 31.38 -12.04 7.80
N GLY A 22 30.90 -10.78 7.73
CA GLY A 22 31.70 -9.57 7.87
C GLY A 22 31.57 -8.89 9.24
N ILE A 23 30.35 -8.45 9.59
CA ILE A 23 30.04 -7.73 10.84
C ILE A 23 28.97 -8.46 11.63
N PHE A 24 29.22 -8.62 12.92
CA PHE A 24 28.26 -9.19 13.86
C PHE A 24 28.03 -8.25 15.04
N CYS A 25 26.76 -8.00 15.37
CA CYS A 25 26.33 -7.25 16.54
C CYS A 25 25.50 -8.16 17.46
N TYR A 26 25.96 -8.35 18.70
CA TYR A 26 25.25 -9.13 19.72
C TYR A 26 24.86 -8.25 20.91
N ASN A 27 23.58 -8.26 21.25
CA ASN A 27 22.98 -7.58 22.39
C ASN A 27 23.47 -6.13 22.58
N ALA A 28 23.59 -5.40 21.48
CA ALA A 28 24.11 -4.05 21.44
C ALA A 28 23.37 -3.22 20.38
N SER A 29 23.22 -1.92 20.66
CA SER A 29 22.82 -0.93 19.66
C SER A 29 24.05 -0.46 18.89
N ALA A 30 23.92 -0.34 17.58
CA ALA A 30 25.02 0.07 16.72
C ALA A 30 24.51 0.80 15.47
N ARG A 31 25.33 1.71 14.97
CA ARG A 31 25.19 2.31 13.64
C ARG A 31 26.31 1.80 12.76
N ILE A 32 25.97 1.09 11.69
CA ILE A 32 26.90 0.58 10.69
C ILE A 32 26.64 1.39 9.43
N SER A 33 27.60 2.25 9.06
CA SER A 33 27.42 3.12 7.90
C SER A 33 28.67 3.28 7.05
N HIS A 34 28.47 3.51 5.75
CA HIS A 34 29.53 3.80 4.78
C HIS A 34 30.59 2.69 4.62
N ASN A 35 30.19 1.42 4.76
CA ASN A 35 31.09 0.27 4.62
C ASN A 35 30.92 -0.46 3.29
N GLN A 36 31.98 -1.17 2.88
CA GLN A 36 31.92 -2.19 1.82
C GLN A 36 32.18 -3.56 2.44
N ILE A 37 31.18 -4.44 2.41
CA ILE A 37 31.21 -5.76 3.03
C ILE A 37 30.98 -6.78 1.91
N ARG A 38 32.04 -7.50 1.54
CA ARG A 38 32.02 -8.35 0.36
C ARG A 38 32.85 -9.60 0.50
N ASN A 39 32.48 -10.63 -0.26
CA ASN A 39 33.19 -11.90 -0.36
C ASN A 39 33.37 -12.63 0.99
N ASN A 40 32.45 -12.41 1.93
CA ASN A 40 32.41 -13.21 3.15
C ASN A 40 31.60 -14.47 2.88
N ASN A 41 32.00 -15.58 3.49
CA ASN A 41 31.27 -16.84 3.38
C ASN A 41 31.19 -17.54 4.73
N ILE A 42 29.97 -17.79 5.20
CA ILE A 42 29.73 -18.63 6.38
C ILE A 42 29.45 -20.05 5.88
N PRO A 43 30.30 -21.04 6.17
CA PRO A 43 30.07 -22.43 5.76
C PRO A 43 28.95 -23.07 6.59
N ALA A 44 28.50 -24.27 6.22
CA ALA A 44 27.37 -24.96 6.85
C ALA A 44 27.49 -25.13 8.38
N TYR A 45 26.64 -24.41 9.13
CA TYR A 45 26.34 -24.65 10.56
C TYR A 45 24.87 -25.00 10.73
N VAL A 46 24.47 -25.47 11.92
CA VAL A 46 23.04 -25.73 12.22
C VAL A 46 22.21 -24.50 11.88
N GLU A 47 22.62 -23.34 12.39
CA GLU A 47 22.04 -22.07 11.98
C GLU A 47 23.08 -21.05 11.56
N SER A 48 22.77 -20.28 10.52
CA SER A 48 23.67 -19.28 9.98
C SER A 48 22.95 -18.01 9.56
N TRP A 49 23.47 -16.86 9.97
CA TRP A 49 22.79 -15.57 9.80
C TRP A 49 23.73 -14.50 9.25
N GLY A 50 23.27 -13.71 8.28
CA GLY A 50 23.95 -12.52 7.77
C GLY A 50 25.33 -12.84 7.20
N GLY A 51 25.40 -13.29 5.94
CA GLY A 51 26.69 -13.47 5.26
C GLY A 51 27.53 -12.19 5.26
N GLY A 52 26.89 -11.02 5.17
CA GLY A 52 27.52 -9.71 5.38
C GLY A 52 27.40 -9.21 6.83
N ILE A 53 26.20 -8.76 7.21
CA ILE A 53 25.90 -8.19 8.53
C ILE A 53 24.87 -9.05 9.24
N ALA A 54 25.14 -9.43 10.48
CA ALA A 54 24.14 -10.03 11.37
C ALA A 54 23.97 -9.21 12.66
N GLY A 55 22.73 -9.04 13.08
CA GLY A 55 22.36 -8.34 14.30
C GLY A 55 21.42 -9.19 15.15
N PHE A 56 21.80 -9.47 16.40
CA PHE A 56 21.01 -10.23 17.36
C PHE A 56 20.91 -9.43 18.65
N VAL A 57 19.77 -8.80 18.88
CA VAL A 57 19.52 -8.07 20.12
C VAL A 57 18.47 -8.83 20.92
N LEU A 58 18.85 -9.32 22.09
CA LEU A 58 17.97 -10.05 22.99
C LEU A 58 17.50 -9.12 24.12
N GLY A 59 16.33 -8.50 23.95
CA GLY A 59 15.70 -7.60 24.94
C GLY A 59 15.17 -6.28 24.35
N SER A 60 14.33 -5.56 25.10
CA SER A 60 13.46 -4.46 24.63
C SER A 60 14.14 -3.11 24.33
N THR A 61 15.48 -3.04 24.24
CA THR A 61 16.19 -1.73 24.17
C THR A 61 17.24 -1.60 23.08
N GLY A 62 17.64 -2.67 22.39
CA GLY A 62 18.66 -2.55 21.35
C GLY A 62 18.06 -2.25 19.98
N TYR A 63 18.72 -1.37 19.24
CA TYR A 63 18.28 -0.89 17.93
C TYR A 63 19.49 -0.78 17.00
N LEU A 64 19.35 -1.31 15.79
CA LEU A 64 20.41 -1.30 14.79
C LEU A 64 20.06 -0.36 13.63
N ILE A 65 21.02 0.49 13.27
CA ILE A 65 20.91 1.39 12.11
C ILE A 65 21.96 0.94 11.10
N ILE A 66 21.51 0.41 9.97
CA ILE A 66 22.33 -0.04 8.87
C ILE A 66 22.05 0.88 7.69
N GLU A 67 23.03 1.70 7.31
CA GLU A 67 22.80 2.69 6.26
C GLU A 67 24.01 2.97 5.36
N ASP A 68 23.77 3.35 4.11
CA ASP A 68 24.83 3.74 3.17
C ASP A 68 25.94 2.67 3.00
N ASN A 69 25.61 1.38 3.18
CA ASN A 69 26.56 0.29 3.00
C ASN A 69 26.40 -0.38 1.63
N LYS A 70 27.50 -0.92 1.11
CA LYS A 70 27.51 -1.87 0.00
C LYS A 70 27.80 -3.27 0.52
N ILE A 71 26.82 -4.16 0.40
CA ILE A 71 26.88 -5.54 0.89
C ILE A 71 26.70 -6.46 -0.31
N ASP A 72 27.81 -7.01 -0.78
CA ASP A 72 27.90 -7.58 -2.12
C ASP A 72 28.67 -8.90 -2.17
N HIS A 73 28.17 -9.91 -2.86
CA HIS A 73 28.83 -11.22 -3.00
C HIS A 73 29.14 -11.92 -1.66
N ASN A 74 28.26 -11.82 -0.66
CA ASN A 74 28.39 -12.57 0.57
C ASN A 74 27.54 -13.85 0.53
N GLY A 75 28.02 -14.91 1.17
CA GLY A 75 27.40 -16.23 1.21
C GLY A 75 27.11 -16.67 2.64
N VAL A 76 25.98 -17.35 2.81
CA VAL A 76 25.63 -18.03 4.06
C VAL A 76 25.09 -19.42 3.76
N THR A 77 25.53 -20.42 4.52
CA THR A 77 25.01 -21.79 4.44
C THR A 77 24.61 -22.31 5.81
N GLY A 78 23.37 -22.76 5.98
CA GLY A 78 22.88 -23.38 7.21
C GLY A 78 22.25 -24.76 6.97
N THR A 79 22.12 -25.58 8.02
CA THR A 79 21.46 -26.89 7.94
C THR A 79 20.04 -26.90 8.52
N ASP A 80 19.63 -25.82 9.19
CA ASP A 80 18.28 -25.64 9.72
C ASP A 80 17.76 -24.23 9.34
N LEU A 81 18.06 -23.21 10.16
CA LEU A 81 17.71 -21.81 9.85
C LEU A 81 18.88 -21.07 9.18
N THR A 82 18.58 -20.43 8.06
CA THR A 82 19.52 -19.60 7.31
C THR A 82 18.92 -18.23 7.04
N GLY A 83 19.42 -17.17 7.64
CA GLY A 83 18.93 -15.81 7.37
C GLY A 83 19.93 -15.00 6.57
N GLY A 84 19.52 -14.49 5.41
CA GLY A 84 20.19 -13.43 4.65
C GLY A 84 21.66 -13.65 4.31
N GLY A 85 21.94 -13.87 3.02
CA GLY A 85 23.31 -13.74 2.50
C GLY A 85 23.88 -12.33 2.74
N GLY A 86 23.03 -11.29 2.75
CA GLY A 86 23.43 -9.90 2.95
C GLY A 86 23.30 -9.44 4.40
N ILE A 87 22.10 -9.04 4.80
CA ILE A 87 21.77 -8.51 6.13
C ILE A 87 20.76 -9.42 6.81
N ALA A 88 20.99 -9.75 8.08
CA ALA A 88 19.97 -10.36 8.92
C ALA A 88 19.91 -9.68 10.29
N LEU A 89 18.78 -9.04 10.60
CA LEU A 89 18.52 -8.42 11.90
C LEU A 89 17.42 -9.20 12.61
N TYR A 90 17.75 -9.82 13.73
CA TYR A 90 16.79 -10.42 14.65
C TYR A 90 16.42 -9.41 15.75
N CYS A 91 15.96 -8.23 15.34
CA CYS A 91 15.52 -7.11 16.18
C CYS A 91 14.96 -5.98 15.31
N SER A 92 14.13 -5.11 15.90
CA SER A 92 13.72 -3.88 15.22
C SER A 92 14.93 -3.02 14.88
N GLY A 93 14.93 -2.45 13.69
CA GLY A 93 16.04 -1.64 13.20
C GLY A 93 15.70 -0.87 11.94
N ARG A 94 16.68 -0.08 11.48
CA ARG A 94 16.62 0.67 10.23
C ARG A 94 17.60 0.06 9.24
N ILE A 95 17.10 -0.23 8.04
CA ILE A 95 17.92 -0.58 6.88
C ILE A 95 17.61 0.49 5.84
N VAL A 96 18.54 1.42 5.61
CA VAL A 96 18.28 2.63 4.81
C VAL A 96 19.40 2.91 3.81
N HIS A 97 19.10 3.23 2.55
CA HIS A 97 20.13 3.61 1.55
C HIS A 97 21.26 2.59 1.34
N ASN A 98 21.02 1.30 1.59
CA ASN A 98 22.02 0.25 1.34
C ASN A 98 21.88 -0.32 -0.07
N MET A 99 23.01 -0.78 -0.62
CA MET A 99 23.04 -1.65 -1.79
C MET A 99 23.35 -3.08 -1.35
N ILE A 100 22.38 -3.98 -1.50
CA ILE A 100 22.45 -5.39 -1.10
C ILE A 100 22.32 -6.23 -2.37
N SER A 101 23.45 -6.68 -2.90
CA SER A 101 23.51 -7.29 -4.22
C SER A 101 24.30 -8.58 -4.30
N HIS A 102 23.89 -9.51 -5.17
CA HIS A 102 24.63 -10.76 -5.43
C HIS A 102 24.95 -11.58 -4.18
N ASN A 103 24.17 -11.44 -3.10
CA ASN A 103 24.36 -12.27 -1.92
C ASN A 103 23.61 -13.59 -2.08
N ALA A 104 24.14 -14.64 -1.47
CA ALA A 104 23.62 -15.99 -1.59
C ALA A 104 23.29 -16.59 -0.22
N GLY A 105 22.14 -17.26 -0.12
CA GLY A 105 21.72 -18.00 1.06
C GLY A 105 21.30 -19.41 0.72
N TYR A 106 21.92 -20.40 1.36
CA TYR A 106 21.67 -21.82 1.15
C TYR A 106 21.29 -22.48 2.47
N GLY A 107 20.11 -23.12 2.56
CA GLY A 107 19.70 -23.78 3.80
C GLY A 107 18.97 -25.09 3.56
N SER A 108 19.15 -26.09 4.41
CA SER A 108 18.36 -27.34 4.28
C SER A 108 16.97 -27.31 4.90
N LEU A 109 16.60 -26.29 5.69
CA LEU A 109 15.21 -26.08 6.13
C LEU A 109 14.65 -24.71 5.75
N TYR A 110 14.85 -23.66 6.55
CA TYR A 110 14.31 -22.33 6.29
C TYR A 110 15.39 -21.37 5.82
N VAL A 111 15.11 -20.64 4.72
CA VAL A 111 15.99 -19.61 4.19
C VAL A 111 15.24 -18.29 4.07
N TYR A 112 15.71 -17.26 4.75
CA TYR A 112 15.13 -15.92 4.74
C TYR A 112 15.93 -14.96 3.85
N GLY A 113 15.22 -13.97 3.32
CA GLY A 113 15.68 -12.97 2.36
C GLY A 113 17.07 -12.42 2.48
N ALA A 114 17.64 -11.99 1.36
CA ALA A 114 18.96 -11.35 1.31
C ALA A 114 19.10 -10.18 2.29
N ALA A 115 18.01 -9.46 2.51
CA ALA A 115 17.77 -8.67 3.69
C ALA A 115 16.65 -9.29 4.53
N TYR A 116 16.90 -9.46 5.82
CA TYR A 116 15.91 -9.90 6.80
C TYR A 116 15.89 -8.94 7.98
N VAL A 117 14.69 -8.54 8.39
CA VAL A 117 14.46 -7.83 9.65
C VAL A 117 13.29 -8.46 10.40
N ALA A 118 13.56 -8.95 11.60
CA ALA A 118 12.54 -9.35 12.56
C ALA A 118 12.16 -8.11 13.38
N ALA A 119 10.92 -7.65 13.28
CA ALA A 119 10.41 -6.63 14.17
C ALA A 119 10.17 -7.27 15.56
N ASP A 120 10.57 -6.56 16.63
CA ASP A 120 10.63 -7.03 18.03
C ASP A 120 9.32 -7.68 18.49
N PRO A 121 9.31 -8.98 18.89
CA PRO A 121 8.11 -9.67 19.39
C PRO A 121 7.49 -9.02 20.63
N ALA A 122 8.24 -8.18 21.37
CA ALA A 122 7.71 -7.42 22.51
C ALA A 122 6.88 -6.18 22.09
N GLY A 123 6.74 -5.89 20.79
CA GLY A 123 5.86 -4.84 20.28
C GLY A 123 6.34 -3.41 20.50
N SER A 124 7.59 -3.24 20.97
CA SER A 124 8.03 -1.94 21.50
C SER A 124 8.58 -0.97 20.43
N GLN A 125 9.00 -1.48 19.26
CA GLN A 125 9.67 -0.69 18.21
C GLN A 125 9.33 -1.20 16.80
N SER A 126 9.05 -0.29 15.86
CA SER A 126 8.79 -0.64 14.46
C SER A 126 10.08 -0.75 13.63
N ALA A 127 10.08 -1.65 12.64
CA ALA A 127 11.16 -1.73 11.65
C ALA A 127 10.97 -0.70 10.53
N LEU A 128 12.07 -0.19 9.98
CA LEU A 128 12.06 0.69 8.80
C LEU A 128 13.04 0.16 7.76
N VAL A 129 12.53 -0.18 6.58
CA VAL A 129 13.33 -0.53 5.41
C VAL A 129 13.05 0.50 4.34
N LYS A 130 14.01 1.39 4.08
CA LYS A 130 13.77 2.56 3.22
C LYS A 130 14.86 2.80 2.18
N ASP A 131 14.47 3.09 0.95
CA ASP A 131 15.35 3.55 -0.13
C ASP A 131 16.58 2.63 -0.35
N ASN A 132 16.42 1.32 -0.15
CA ASN A 132 17.49 0.35 -0.42
C ASN A 132 17.40 -0.18 -1.85
N ARG A 133 18.53 -0.66 -2.37
CA ARG A 133 18.60 -1.41 -3.61
C ARG A 133 18.98 -2.86 -3.30
N ILE A 134 18.00 -3.76 -3.36
CA ILE A 134 18.09 -5.18 -3.02
C ILE A 134 17.93 -5.99 -4.31
N ILE A 135 19.06 -6.30 -4.96
CA ILE A 135 19.05 -6.78 -6.35
C ILE A 135 19.92 -8.01 -6.59
N HIS A 136 19.51 -8.88 -7.52
CA HIS A 136 20.34 -10.02 -7.96
C HIS A 136 20.79 -10.96 -6.84
N ASN A 137 20.02 -11.07 -5.75
CA ASN A 137 20.32 -12.02 -4.70
C ASN A 137 19.69 -13.37 -5.01
N THR A 138 20.34 -14.45 -4.56
CA THR A 138 19.91 -15.81 -4.83
C THR A 138 19.73 -16.63 -3.56
N LEU A 139 18.59 -17.31 -3.45
CA LEU A 139 18.32 -18.22 -2.32
C LEU A 139 18.01 -19.63 -2.82
N SER A 140 18.31 -20.63 -1.99
CA SER A 140 17.95 -22.03 -2.24
C SER A 140 17.79 -22.78 -0.93
N GLY A 141 16.72 -23.57 -0.80
CA GLY A 141 16.52 -24.41 0.37
C GLY A 141 15.26 -25.26 0.35
N THR A 142 14.79 -25.73 1.52
CA THR A 142 13.52 -26.46 1.60
C THR A 142 12.34 -25.49 1.57
N TYR A 143 12.35 -24.49 2.45
CA TYR A 143 11.42 -23.38 2.51
C TYR A 143 12.17 -22.07 2.27
N VAL A 144 11.86 -21.35 1.21
CA VAL A 144 12.48 -20.06 0.89
C VAL A 144 11.46 -18.95 1.09
N ASN A 145 11.87 -17.93 1.84
CA ASN A 145 11.01 -16.86 2.31
C ASN A 145 11.67 -15.52 1.98
N GLY A 146 11.07 -14.76 1.05
CA GLY A 146 11.41 -13.39 0.73
C GLY A 146 12.76 -13.21 0.05
N THR A 147 13.02 -13.83 -1.11
CA THR A 147 14.36 -13.89 -1.74
C THR A 147 15.13 -12.56 -1.71
N GLY A 148 14.46 -11.46 -2.06
CA GLY A 148 14.98 -10.11 -1.86
C GLY A 148 14.94 -9.67 -0.39
N LEU A 149 13.74 -9.35 0.09
CA LEU A 149 13.50 -8.77 1.42
C LEU A 149 12.47 -9.60 2.18
N THR A 150 12.75 -9.83 3.46
CA THR A 150 11.79 -10.35 4.43
C THR A 150 11.61 -9.40 5.60
N VAL A 151 10.36 -9.09 5.90
CA VAL A 151 9.94 -8.45 7.16
C VAL A 151 9.13 -9.47 7.95
N GLY A 152 9.60 -9.86 9.14
CA GLY A 152 8.94 -10.87 9.98
C GLY A 152 8.84 -10.44 11.44
N GLY A 153 8.32 -11.33 12.30
CA GLY A 153 8.33 -11.13 13.76
C GLY A 153 7.05 -10.55 14.37
N GLY A 154 5.99 -10.37 13.56
CA GLY A 154 4.64 -10.11 14.07
C GLY A 154 4.40 -8.71 14.66
N THR A 155 5.14 -7.68 14.22
CA THR A 155 4.94 -6.28 14.65
C THR A 155 5.07 -5.28 13.50
N SER A 156 4.82 -4.00 13.78
CA SER A 156 4.71 -2.93 12.76
C SER A 156 6.01 -2.65 12.01
N ALA A 157 5.89 -2.36 10.71
CA ALA A 157 7.03 -2.03 9.84
C ALA A 157 6.62 -1.12 8.68
N SER A 158 7.57 -0.31 8.23
CA SER A 158 7.44 0.49 7.01
C SER A 158 8.49 0.06 5.98
N VAL A 159 8.04 -0.28 4.78
CA VAL A 159 8.87 -0.66 3.63
C VAL A 159 8.62 0.39 2.55
N VAL A 160 9.53 1.36 2.40
CA VAL A 160 9.25 2.56 1.60
C VAL A 160 10.35 2.85 0.59
N GLY A 161 10.01 3.14 -0.67
CA GLY A 161 10.98 3.65 -1.65
C GLY A 161 12.08 2.66 -2.07
N ASN A 162 11.94 1.36 -1.75
CA ASN A 162 12.97 0.38 -2.06
C ASN A 162 12.88 -0.10 -3.51
N ASN A 163 14.03 -0.40 -4.10
CA ASN A 163 14.15 -1.15 -5.34
C ASN A 163 14.52 -2.61 -4.99
N ILE A 164 13.57 -3.52 -5.18
CA ILE A 164 13.70 -4.95 -4.91
C ILE A 164 13.52 -5.70 -6.23
N SER A 165 14.62 -5.96 -6.93
CA SER A 165 14.55 -6.42 -8.31
C SER A 165 15.48 -7.57 -8.65
N TYR A 166 15.01 -8.46 -9.53
CA TYR A 166 15.82 -9.55 -10.08
C TYR A 166 16.40 -10.48 -9.01
N ASN A 167 15.68 -10.68 -7.90
CA ASN A 167 16.03 -11.70 -6.92
C ASN A 167 15.43 -13.03 -7.34
N GLU A 168 16.22 -14.09 -7.25
CA GLU A 168 15.88 -15.39 -7.83
C GLU A 168 16.01 -16.51 -6.80
N MET A 169 14.96 -17.32 -6.67
CA MET A 169 15.05 -18.59 -5.95
C MET A 169 15.51 -19.67 -6.92
N LEU A 170 16.68 -20.24 -6.66
CA LEU A 170 17.28 -21.25 -7.55
C LEU A 170 16.62 -22.63 -7.40
N SER A 171 16.14 -22.96 -6.20
CA SER A 171 15.42 -24.19 -5.93
C SER A 171 14.70 -24.14 -4.59
N ALA A 172 13.48 -24.68 -4.54
CA ALA A 172 12.83 -25.03 -3.29
C ALA A 172 12.37 -26.49 -3.29
N VAL A 173 12.48 -27.18 -2.15
CA VAL A 173 11.95 -28.55 -1.97
C VAL A 173 10.49 -28.52 -1.50
N SER A 174 10.02 -27.38 -0.99
CA SER A 174 8.66 -27.18 -0.45
C SER A 174 8.17 -25.76 -0.76
N ALA A 175 6.95 -25.43 -0.28
CA ALA A 175 6.31 -24.15 -0.53
C ALA A 175 7.20 -22.97 -0.11
N SER A 176 7.28 -21.96 -0.98
CA SER A 176 8.12 -20.77 -0.80
C SER A 176 7.31 -19.50 -1.03
N ASN A 177 7.71 -18.39 -0.41
CA ASN A 177 6.90 -17.16 -0.37
C ASN A 177 7.75 -15.93 -0.69
N GLY A 178 7.24 -15.00 -1.50
CA GLY A 178 7.85 -13.69 -1.71
C GLY A 178 9.14 -13.72 -2.52
N GLY A 179 9.09 -13.52 -3.84
CA GLY A 179 10.31 -13.38 -4.63
C GLY A 179 10.99 -12.04 -4.38
N GLY A 180 10.22 -10.96 -4.40
CA GLY A 180 10.70 -9.64 -4.01
C GLY A 180 10.62 -9.44 -2.50
N LEU A 181 9.41 -9.28 -1.99
CA LEU A 181 9.11 -8.94 -0.60
C LEU A 181 8.21 -10.01 0.03
N MET A 182 8.63 -10.55 1.17
CA MET A 182 7.78 -11.32 2.05
C MET A 182 7.50 -10.54 3.34
N VAL A 183 6.22 -10.48 3.73
CA VAL A 183 5.76 -9.95 5.00
C VAL A 183 5.10 -11.07 5.79
N ASP A 184 5.65 -11.37 6.97
CA ASP A 184 5.10 -12.31 7.95
C ASP A 184 4.69 -11.57 9.22
N VAL A 185 3.41 -11.17 9.29
CA VAL A 185 2.92 -10.29 10.35
C VAL A 185 1.54 -10.69 10.84
N ALA A 186 1.49 -11.17 12.09
CA ALA A 186 0.26 -11.52 12.80
C ALA A 186 -0.44 -10.31 13.47
N TYR A 187 0.31 -9.25 13.83
CA TYR A 187 -0.19 -8.08 14.56
C TYR A 187 0.52 -6.79 14.14
N GLY A 188 -0.19 -5.66 14.22
CA GLY A 188 0.36 -4.33 14.00
C GLY A 188 0.07 -3.75 12.61
N THR A 189 0.77 -2.67 12.29
CA THR A 189 0.56 -1.90 11.05
C THR A 189 1.73 -2.09 10.10
N ILE A 190 1.44 -2.46 8.87
CA ILE A 190 2.43 -2.61 7.81
C ILE A 190 2.12 -1.61 6.71
N ASP A 191 3.10 -0.79 6.38
CA ASP A 191 3.01 0.19 5.30
C ASP A 191 4.06 -0.15 4.24
N ILE A 192 3.60 -0.54 3.05
CA ILE A 192 4.43 -0.84 1.87
C ILE A 192 4.14 0.24 0.86
N ASP A 193 5.00 1.25 0.77
CA ASP A 193 4.74 2.45 -0.02
C ASP A 193 5.86 2.77 -1.02
N ALA A 194 5.48 3.14 -2.24
CA ALA A 194 6.41 3.65 -3.26
C ALA A 194 7.62 2.73 -3.58
N ASN A 195 7.46 1.40 -3.50
CA ASN A 195 8.55 0.46 -3.84
C ASN A 195 8.50 0.07 -5.32
N THR A 196 9.68 -0.15 -5.92
CA THR A 196 9.85 -0.85 -7.19
C THR A 196 10.13 -2.33 -6.93
N ILE A 197 9.23 -3.22 -7.33
CA ILE A 197 9.37 -4.67 -7.12
C ILE A 197 9.25 -5.36 -8.48
N VAL A 198 10.40 -5.65 -9.10
CA VAL A 198 10.45 -5.99 -10.52
C VAL A 198 11.29 -7.22 -10.82
N GLY A 199 10.77 -8.11 -11.65
CA GLY A 199 11.56 -9.22 -12.21
C GLY A 199 12.02 -10.24 -11.19
N ASN A 200 11.35 -10.36 -10.04
CA ASN A 200 11.69 -11.36 -9.03
C ASN A 200 11.04 -12.69 -9.38
N VAL A 201 11.77 -13.78 -9.16
CA VAL A 201 11.39 -15.10 -9.64
C VAL A 201 11.46 -16.11 -8.51
N ILE A 202 10.30 -16.72 -8.21
CA ILE A 202 10.18 -17.90 -7.33
C ILE A 202 9.31 -18.93 -8.03
N TYR A 203 9.70 -20.19 -8.07
CA TYR A 203 8.89 -21.24 -8.68
C TYR A 203 9.27 -22.62 -8.16
N ASP A 204 8.43 -23.60 -8.49
CA ASP A 204 8.46 -24.97 -7.99
C ASP A 204 7.82 -25.14 -6.60
N ASN A 205 7.17 -26.30 -6.43
CA ASN A 205 6.65 -26.82 -5.17
C ASN A 205 5.64 -25.92 -4.42
N ASN A 206 4.78 -25.21 -5.15
CA ASN A 206 3.81 -24.25 -4.63
C ASN A 206 4.49 -22.99 -4.09
N SER A 207 5.10 -22.24 -5.00
CA SER A 207 5.70 -20.94 -4.72
C SER A 207 4.71 -19.79 -4.90
N TYR A 208 4.76 -18.81 -4.01
CA TYR A 208 3.67 -17.88 -3.77
C TYR A 208 4.12 -16.42 -3.68
N GLY A 209 3.48 -15.50 -4.41
CA GLY A 209 3.76 -14.07 -4.30
C GLY A 209 5.10 -13.69 -4.92
N GLY A 210 5.19 -13.68 -6.26
CA GLY A 210 6.45 -13.44 -6.97
C GLY A 210 7.03 -12.07 -6.65
N GLY A 211 6.19 -11.03 -6.68
CA GLY A 211 6.54 -9.69 -6.22
C GLY A 211 6.42 -9.56 -4.70
N ILE A 212 5.19 -9.54 -4.19
CA ILE A 212 4.86 -9.36 -2.78
C ILE A 212 4.10 -10.59 -2.26
N SER A 213 4.49 -11.11 -1.11
CA SER A 213 3.71 -12.10 -0.36
C SER A 213 3.36 -11.55 1.02
N LEU A 214 2.07 -11.32 1.25
CA LEU A 214 1.50 -10.98 2.56
C LEU A 214 0.99 -12.26 3.20
N TRP A 215 1.58 -12.61 4.34
CA TRP A 215 1.28 -13.86 5.02
C TRP A 215 1.16 -13.66 6.52
N SER A 216 0.29 -14.47 7.12
CA SER A 216 0.21 -14.65 8.56
C SER A 216 0.01 -16.12 8.89
N ASN A 217 0.75 -16.59 9.89
CA ASN A 217 0.55 -17.89 10.50
C ASN A 217 -0.69 -17.97 11.42
N MET A 218 -1.29 -16.82 11.74
CA MET A 218 -2.53 -16.73 12.52
C MET A 218 -3.70 -16.48 11.59
N ALA A 219 -4.66 -17.40 11.56
CA ALA A 219 -5.88 -17.25 10.77
C ALA A 219 -6.65 -15.97 11.13
N SER A 220 -6.63 -15.58 12.42
CA SER A 220 -7.30 -14.38 12.97
C SER A 220 -6.30 -13.26 13.28
N ALA A 221 -5.34 -13.03 12.38
CA ALA A 221 -4.46 -11.88 12.49
C ALA A 221 -5.26 -10.57 12.50
N ASN A 222 -4.85 -9.65 13.37
CA ASN A 222 -5.38 -8.29 13.40
C ASN A 222 -4.28 -7.36 12.87
N ASN A 223 -4.02 -7.49 11.56
CA ASN A 223 -3.03 -6.70 10.86
C ASN A 223 -3.72 -5.61 10.03
N ASP A 224 -3.17 -4.40 10.08
CA ASP A 224 -3.56 -3.31 9.19
C ASP A 224 -2.47 -3.15 8.14
N ILE A 225 -2.66 -3.79 6.99
CA ILE A 225 -1.69 -3.78 5.90
C ILE A 225 -2.15 -2.80 4.83
N ARG A 226 -1.31 -1.79 4.57
CA ARG A 226 -1.43 -0.87 3.46
C ARG A 226 -0.34 -1.17 2.44
N VAL A 227 -0.76 -1.34 1.19
CA VAL A 227 0.11 -1.48 0.02
C VAL A 227 -0.24 -0.34 -0.92
N ALA A 228 0.62 0.66 -1.02
CA ALA A 228 0.31 1.87 -1.78
C ALA A 228 1.43 2.35 -2.70
N ASN A 229 1.08 2.99 -3.82
CA ASN A 229 2.04 3.61 -4.73
C ASN A 229 3.13 2.67 -5.26
N ASN A 230 2.97 1.35 -5.20
CA ASN A 230 4.03 0.43 -5.61
C ASN A 230 3.95 0.12 -7.10
N ILE A 231 5.12 -0.09 -7.71
CA ILE A 231 5.26 -0.66 -9.05
C ILE A 231 5.66 -2.12 -8.86
N VAL A 232 4.77 -3.06 -9.20
CA VAL A 232 4.98 -4.50 -9.11
C VAL A 232 4.91 -5.08 -10.51
N SER A 233 6.06 -5.39 -11.12
CA SER A 233 6.08 -5.78 -12.54
C SER A 233 7.01 -6.93 -12.91
N GLY A 234 6.57 -7.78 -13.85
CA GLY A 234 7.41 -8.84 -14.40
C GLY A 234 7.85 -9.89 -13.39
N ASN A 235 7.14 -10.02 -12.26
CA ASN A 235 7.46 -11.02 -11.24
C ASN A 235 6.79 -12.35 -11.56
N GLU A 236 7.38 -13.43 -11.07
CA GLU A 236 6.98 -14.79 -11.40
C GLU A 236 6.82 -15.68 -10.16
N ALA A 237 5.70 -16.40 -10.09
CA ALA A 237 5.35 -17.37 -9.05
C ALA A 237 4.58 -18.58 -9.61
N ASP A 238 4.28 -19.59 -8.79
CA ASP A 238 3.24 -20.58 -9.13
C ASP A 238 1.84 -19.94 -8.94
N TYR A 239 1.70 -19.15 -7.89
CA TYR A 239 0.45 -18.55 -7.43
C TYR A 239 0.69 -17.10 -7.00
N GLY A 240 -0.12 -16.14 -7.49
CA GLY A 240 0.08 -14.73 -7.12
C GLY A 240 1.38 -14.17 -7.71
N GLY A 241 1.47 -14.08 -9.05
CA GLY A 241 2.71 -13.66 -9.73
C GLY A 241 3.19 -12.30 -9.24
N GLY A 242 2.30 -11.31 -9.22
CA GLY A 242 2.55 -10.00 -8.62
C GLY A 242 2.43 -10.04 -7.11
N ILE A 243 1.22 -10.27 -6.60
CA ILE A 243 0.90 -10.17 -5.18
C ILE A 243 0.17 -11.43 -4.70
N ARG A 244 0.46 -11.89 -3.49
CA ARG A 244 -0.38 -12.83 -2.76
C ARG A 244 -0.78 -12.27 -1.40
N CYS A 245 -2.03 -12.50 -1.01
CA CYS A 245 -2.53 -12.20 0.33
C CYS A 245 -3.11 -13.46 0.96
N GLN A 246 -2.50 -13.93 2.06
CA GLN A 246 -2.94 -15.10 2.81
C GLN A 246 -3.10 -14.81 4.30
N ASN A 247 -4.25 -15.20 4.85
CA ASN A 247 -4.67 -14.99 6.24
C ASN A 247 -4.44 -13.54 6.71
N SER A 248 -4.67 -12.58 5.82
CA SER A 248 -4.38 -11.17 6.04
C SER A 248 -5.43 -10.29 5.37
N THR A 249 -5.64 -9.10 5.91
CA THR A 249 -6.49 -8.08 5.29
C THR A 249 -5.61 -6.94 4.77
N ALA A 250 -5.72 -6.63 3.48
CA ALA A 250 -4.86 -5.64 2.83
C ALA A 250 -5.66 -4.56 2.10
N GLN A 251 -5.25 -3.31 2.29
CA GLN A 251 -5.71 -2.14 1.54
C GLN A 251 -4.67 -1.85 0.45
N MET A 252 -5.04 -2.06 -0.81
CA MET A 252 -4.18 -1.90 -1.97
C MET A 252 -4.61 -0.67 -2.76
N ILE A 253 -3.91 0.44 -2.60
CA ILE A 253 -4.35 1.75 -3.09
C ILE A 253 -3.31 2.35 -4.01
N ASN A 254 -3.70 2.76 -5.22
CA ASN A 254 -2.77 3.40 -6.16
C ASN A 254 -1.54 2.54 -6.47
N ASN A 255 -1.69 1.24 -6.74
CA ASN A 255 -0.56 0.42 -7.20
C ASN A 255 -0.61 0.21 -8.71
N THR A 256 0.55 0.03 -9.33
CA THR A 256 0.68 -0.42 -10.73
C THR A 256 1.21 -1.85 -10.72
N VAL A 257 0.34 -2.82 -10.95
CA VAL A 257 0.63 -4.27 -10.94
C VAL A 257 0.52 -4.80 -12.36
N VAL A 258 1.65 -4.99 -13.04
CA VAL A 258 1.66 -5.23 -14.50
C VAL A 258 2.63 -6.29 -14.97
N ASP A 259 2.26 -7.03 -16.01
CA ASP A 259 3.10 -8.04 -16.66
C ASP A 259 3.64 -9.14 -15.73
N ASN A 260 2.96 -9.41 -14.62
CA ASN A 260 3.34 -10.49 -13.71
C ASN A 260 2.79 -11.84 -14.19
N PHE A 261 3.52 -12.91 -13.93
CA PHE A 261 3.17 -14.26 -14.39
C PHE A 261 2.98 -15.22 -13.21
N ALA A 262 1.88 -15.97 -13.23
CA ALA A 262 1.68 -17.10 -12.33
C ALA A 262 1.51 -18.39 -13.13
N ARG A 263 2.27 -19.45 -12.81
CA ARG A 263 2.16 -20.74 -13.52
C ARG A 263 0.80 -21.41 -13.36
N VAL A 264 0.06 -21.09 -12.30
CA VAL A 264 -1.26 -21.65 -12.02
C VAL A 264 -2.34 -20.57 -12.04
N SER A 265 -2.27 -19.58 -11.16
CA SER A 265 -3.38 -18.63 -10.94
C SER A 265 -2.96 -17.31 -10.30
N GLY A 266 -3.77 -16.28 -10.53
CA GLY A 266 -3.57 -14.96 -9.95
C GLY A 266 -2.29 -14.30 -10.45
N GLY A 267 -2.17 -14.14 -11.77
CA GLY A 267 -1.00 -13.48 -12.37
C GLY A 267 -0.70 -12.13 -11.70
N GLY A 268 -1.73 -11.30 -11.48
CA GLY A 268 -1.61 -10.01 -10.80
C GLY A 268 -1.72 -10.16 -9.29
N ILE A 269 -2.83 -10.73 -8.81
CA ILE A 269 -3.05 -11.00 -7.38
C ILE A 269 -3.77 -12.32 -7.15
N ARG A 270 -3.37 -13.00 -6.07
CA ARG A 270 -4.13 -14.10 -5.49
C ARG A 270 -4.46 -13.85 -4.01
N VAL A 271 -5.71 -14.10 -3.64
CA VAL A 271 -6.16 -14.09 -2.24
C VAL A 271 -6.59 -15.50 -1.81
N ASP A 272 -5.97 -16.06 -0.78
CA ASP A 272 -6.32 -17.40 -0.28
C ASP A 272 -6.25 -17.51 1.25
N GLY A 273 -6.92 -18.50 1.85
CA GLY A 273 -7.01 -18.65 3.32
C GLY A 273 -8.36 -18.22 3.91
N ALA A 274 -8.66 -18.70 5.12
CA ALA A 274 -10.01 -18.68 5.70
C ALA A 274 -10.52 -17.28 6.09
N GLN A 275 -9.63 -16.30 6.16
CA GLN A 275 -9.90 -14.94 6.64
C GLN A 275 -9.01 -13.93 5.88
N SER A 276 -9.11 -13.93 4.56
CA SER A 276 -8.23 -13.13 3.69
C SER A 276 -9.05 -12.17 2.84
N ASP A 277 -8.84 -10.87 3.01
CA ASP A 277 -9.58 -9.85 2.28
C ASP A 277 -8.61 -8.86 1.63
N ALA A 278 -8.88 -8.48 0.39
CA ALA A 278 -8.16 -7.41 -0.30
C ALA A 278 -9.14 -6.36 -0.82
N THR A 279 -8.91 -5.10 -0.47
CA THR A 279 -9.61 -3.96 -1.07
C THR A 279 -8.65 -3.24 -2.00
N ILE A 280 -8.99 -3.20 -3.29
CA ILE A 280 -8.21 -2.59 -4.35
C ILE A 280 -8.90 -1.27 -4.75
N LEU A 281 -8.15 -0.18 -4.69
CA LEU A 281 -8.62 1.17 -5.01
C LEU A 281 -7.60 1.87 -5.93
N ASN A 282 -8.06 2.61 -6.93
CA ASN A 282 -7.20 3.44 -7.80
C ASN A 282 -6.01 2.69 -8.40
N SER A 283 -6.10 1.38 -8.63
CA SER A 283 -4.92 0.58 -9.01
C SER A 283 -5.03 0.06 -10.44
N ILE A 284 -3.88 -0.16 -11.08
CA ILE A 284 -3.78 -0.76 -12.41
C ILE A 284 -3.40 -2.24 -12.26
N PHE A 285 -4.17 -3.12 -12.88
CA PHE A 285 -3.91 -4.55 -13.05
C PHE A 285 -3.97 -4.91 -14.53
N TRP A 286 -2.81 -4.89 -15.20
CA TRP A 286 -2.72 -5.00 -16.66
C TRP A 286 -1.62 -5.93 -17.14
N GLY A 287 -1.87 -6.75 -18.17
CA GLY A 287 -0.85 -7.64 -18.75
C GLY A 287 -0.45 -8.82 -17.86
N ASN A 288 -1.05 -8.98 -16.68
CA ASN A 288 -0.74 -10.09 -15.81
C ASN A 288 -1.38 -11.38 -16.32
N THR A 289 -0.65 -12.49 -16.30
CA THR A 289 -1.07 -13.74 -16.95
C THR A 289 -0.99 -14.97 -16.04
N ALA A 290 -1.96 -15.87 -16.21
CA ALA A 290 -1.95 -17.20 -15.60
C ALA A 290 -2.71 -18.21 -16.50
N PRO A 291 -2.27 -19.48 -16.63
CA PRO A 291 -2.88 -20.44 -17.54
C PRO A 291 -4.28 -20.94 -17.15
N GLN A 292 -4.60 -21.03 -15.84
CA GLN A 292 -5.80 -21.74 -15.38
C GLN A 292 -6.90 -20.81 -14.82
N TYR A 293 -6.55 -19.58 -14.41
CA TYR A 293 -7.43 -18.69 -13.66
C TYR A 293 -7.16 -17.21 -14.01
N PRO A 294 -8.09 -16.28 -13.71
CA PRO A 294 -7.92 -14.85 -13.99
C PRO A 294 -6.68 -14.23 -13.31
N GLN A 295 -6.30 -13.04 -13.78
CA GLN A 295 -5.20 -12.27 -13.17
C GLN A 295 -5.48 -11.84 -11.72
N ILE A 296 -6.75 -11.62 -11.38
CA ILE A 296 -7.24 -11.39 -10.02
C ILE A 296 -7.99 -12.64 -9.62
N ASP A 297 -7.41 -13.44 -8.72
CA ASP A 297 -7.96 -14.73 -8.31
C ASP A 297 -8.15 -14.81 -6.79
N TYR A 298 -9.18 -15.54 -6.34
CA TYR A 298 -9.43 -15.76 -4.93
C TYR A 298 -10.02 -17.14 -4.64
N LEU A 299 -9.61 -17.75 -3.53
CA LEU A 299 -10.21 -18.99 -3.03
C LEU A 299 -11.38 -18.72 -2.07
N SER A 300 -12.33 -19.65 -2.02
CA SER A 300 -13.72 -19.55 -1.53
C SER A 300 -13.97 -19.03 -0.10
N SER A 301 -12.95 -18.62 0.64
CA SER A 301 -13.06 -18.08 2.00
C SER A 301 -12.58 -16.64 2.16
N GLY A 302 -12.14 -15.98 1.08
CA GLY A 302 -11.73 -14.57 1.07
C GLY A 302 -12.57 -13.70 0.13
N ALA A 303 -12.46 -12.37 0.27
CA ALA A 303 -13.10 -11.40 -0.62
C ALA A 303 -12.08 -10.46 -1.28
N ILE A 304 -12.27 -10.20 -2.58
CA ILE A 304 -11.62 -9.10 -3.29
C ILE A 304 -12.69 -8.06 -3.63
N ARG A 305 -12.45 -6.81 -3.24
CA ARG A 305 -13.31 -5.67 -3.56
C ARG A 305 -12.50 -4.69 -4.39
N VAL A 306 -12.94 -4.39 -5.61
CA VAL A 306 -12.19 -3.55 -6.54
C VAL A 306 -13.02 -2.32 -6.89
N HIS A 307 -12.47 -1.13 -6.71
CA HIS A 307 -13.14 0.13 -7.00
C HIS A 307 -12.16 1.12 -7.66
N TYR A 308 -12.68 1.96 -8.56
CA TYR A 308 -11.93 3.00 -9.28
C TYR A 308 -10.60 2.50 -9.83
N SER A 309 -10.56 1.26 -10.33
CA SER A 309 -9.32 0.60 -10.74
C SER A 309 -9.41 0.17 -12.20
N ASP A 310 -8.26 0.14 -12.87
CA ASP A 310 -8.14 -0.34 -14.24
C ASP A 310 -7.72 -1.80 -14.22
N VAL A 311 -8.57 -2.68 -14.75
CA VAL A 311 -8.37 -4.13 -14.71
C VAL A 311 -8.58 -4.69 -16.10
N GLN A 312 -7.51 -5.25 -16.69
CA GLN A 312 -7.60 -5.92 -17.99
C GLN A 312 -8.63 -7.05 -17.99
N GLY A 313 -9.57 -6.99 -18.93
CA GLY A 313 -10.69 -7.92 -19.04
C GLY A 313 -11.88 -7.56 -18.16
N GLY A 314 -11.80 -6.43 -17.45
CA GLY A 314 -12.82 -5.87 -16.58
C GLY A 314 -12.95 -6.56 -15.23
N TYR A 315 -13.60 -5.86 -14.30
CA TYR A 315 -14.03 -6.43 -13.02
C TYR A 315 -15.50 -6.08 -12.76
N PRO A 316 -16.41 -7.08 -12.68
CA PRO A 316 -17.85 -6.86 -12.81
C PRO A 316 -18.51 -6.26 -11.56
N SER A 317 -17.84 -6.24 -10.42
CA SER A 317 -18.34 -5.66 -9.17
C SER A 317 -17.55 -4.40 -8.78
N GLY A 318 -18.13 -3.58 -7.91
CA GLY A 318 -17.56 -2.31 -7.47
C GLY A 318 -17.91 -1.13 -8.35
N MET A 319 -17.39 0.06 -8.01
CA MET A 319 -17.72 1.33 -8.66
C MET A 319 -16.49 1.88 -9.37
N GLY A 320 -16.68 2.56 -10.50
CA GLY A 320 -15.62 3.34 -11.17
C GLY A 320 -14.52 2.52 -11.84
N ASN A 321 -14.63 1.19 -11.90
CA ASN A 321 -13.63 0.36 -12.57
C ASN A 321 -13.67 0.55 -14.08
N ILE A 322 -12.50 0.52 -14.72
CA ILE A 322 -12.32 0.61 -16.16
C ILE A 322 -11.57 -0.63 -16.69
N ASP A 323 -11.70 -0.87 -17.99
CA ASP A 323 -10.96 -1.88 -18.74
C ASP A 323 -10.46 -1.20 -20.02
N ALA A 324 -9.32 -0.53 -19.91
CA ALA A 324 -8.72 0.21 -21.01
C ALA A 324 -7.21 0.04 -20.95
N ASP A 325 -6.54 -0.01 -22.11
CA ASP A 325 -5.07 -0.04 -22.11
C ASP A 325 -4.54 1.17 -21.31
N PRO A 326 -3.70 0.97 -20.28
CA PRO A 326 -3.14 2.06 -19.49
C PRO A 326 -2.33 3.04 -20.34
N PHE A 327 -1.88 2.64 -21.53
CA PHE A 327 -1.05 3.44 -22.43
C PHE A 327 0.14 4.06 -21.71
N PHE A 328 1.01 3.22 -21.15
CA PHE A 328 2.27 3.68 -20.55
C PHE A 328 3.18 4.35 -21.60
N ALA A 329 3.70 5.52 -21.26
CA ALA A 329 4.60 6.31 -22.10
C ALA A 329 6.05 5.79 -22.08
N ASP A 330 6.43 5.07 -21.02
CA ASP A 330 7.80 4.58 -20.82
C ASP A 330 7.86 3.31 -19.96
N THR A 331 9.07 2.82 -19.72
CA THR A 331 9.35 1.62 -18.90
C THR A 331 9.27 1.88 -17.39
N LEU A 332 9.02 3.12 -16.98
CA LEU A 332 8.77 3.48 -15.58
C LEU A 332 7.27 3.53 -15.28
N PHE A 333 6.43 3.18 -16.25
CA PHE A 333 4.97 3.12 -16.15
C PHE A 333 4.29 4.48 -15.96
N ASN A 334 4.93 5.57 -16.43
CA ASN A 334 4.25 6.85 -16.53
C ASN A 334 3.11 6.77 -17.55
N LEU A 335 1.95 7.36 -17.25
CA LEU A 335 0.80 7.38 -18.15
C LEU A 335 1.02 8.37 -19.31
N SER A 336 0.69 7.98 -20.53
CA SER A 336 0.68 8.88 -21.69
C SER A 336 -0.59 9.75 -21.72
N ASP A 337 -0.58 10.79 -22.57
CA ASP A 337 -1.72 11.69 -22.80
C ASP A 337 -3.00 11.00 -23.30
N SER A 338 -2.88 9.77 -23.78
CA SER A 338 -3.96 8.97 -24.31
C SER A 338 -4.54 7.99 -23.27
N SER A 339 -4.00 7.99 -22.04
CA SER A 339 -4.40 7.08 -20.99
C SER A 339 -5.74 7.47 -20.36
N SER A 340 -6.67 6.52 -20.32
CA SER A 340 -7.94 6.66 -19.60
C SER A 340 -7.79 6.59 -18.07
N CYS A 341 -6.60 6.25 -17.56
CA CYS A 341 -6.33 6.20 -16.12
C CYS A 341 -6.15 7.60 -15.51
N ILE A 342 -5.86 8.61 -16.35
CA ILE A 342 -5.64 9.99 -15.93
C ILE A 342 -6.96 10.62 -15.46
N GLY A 343 -7.01 11.07 -14.20
CA GLY A 343 -8.17 11.67 -13.55
C GLY A 343 -9.35 10.71 -13.34
N ALA A 344 -9.13 9.40 -13.44
CA ALA A 344 -10.19 8.39 -13.32
C ALA A 344 -10.31 7.79 -11.91
N GLY A 345 -9.37 8.09 -11.02
CA GLY A 345 -9.37 7.63 -9.63
C GLY A 345 -10.29 8.47 -8.73
N ILE A 346 -10.32 8.12 -7.45
CA ILE A 346 -11.07 8.83 -6.41
C ILE A 346 -10.21 9.16 -5.20
N ASP A 347 -10.44 10.33 -4.57
CA ASP A 347 -9.73 10.71 -3.35
C ASP A 347 -10.07 9.78 -2.17
N SER A 348 -11.35 9.49 -1.98
CA SER A 348 -11.79 8.62 -0.88
C SER A 348 -13.13 7.96 -1.16
N ILE A 349 -13.35 6.81 -0.52
CA ILE A 349 -14.58 6.01 -0.62
C ILE A 349 -14.87 5.30 0.70
N GLU A 350 -16.16 5.23 1.06
CA GLU A 350 -16.63 4.39 2.16
C GLU A 350 -17.10 3.03 1.63
N ILE A 351 -16.56 1.94 2.18
CA ILE A 351 -16.95 0.56 1.86
C ILE A 351 -17.26 -0.15 3.17
N SER A 352 -18.51 -0.59 3.33
CA SER A 352 -18.98 -1.33 4.52
C SER A 352 -18.70 -0.62 5.86
N GLY A 353 -18.78 0.72 5.90
CA GLY A 353 -18.51 1.50 7.11
C GLY A 353 -17.04 1.84 7.36
N ILE A 354 -16.14 1.50 6.43
CA ILE A 354 -14.70 1.80 6.51
C ILE A 354 -14.35 2.78 5.39
N TRP A 355 -13.68 3.87 5.75
CA TRP A 355 -13.17 4.86 4.80
C TRP A 355 -11.78 4.47 4.28
N TYR A 356 -11.63 4.49 2.97
CA TYR A 356 -10.38 4.28 2.25
C TYR A 356 -9.98 5.59 1.58
N HIS A 357 -8.72 6.00 1.75
CA HIS A 357 -8.19 7.27 1.25
C HIS A 357 -6.98 7.05 0.36
N ALA A 358 -6.97 7.74 -0.78
CA ALA A 358 -5.80 7.83 -1.65
C ALA A 358 -4.61 8.44 -0.86
N PRO A 359 -3.38 7.94 -1.05
CA PRO A 359 -2.18 8.54 -0.47
C PRO A 359 -2.03 9.99 -0.94
N PRO A 360 -1.61 10.94 -0.07
CA PRO A 360 -1.45 12.34 -0.46
C PRO A 360 -0.31 12.59 -1.44
N PHE A 361 0.60 11.62 -1.61
CA PHE A 361 1.70 11.68 -2.55
C PHE A 361 1.76 10.38 -3.39
N ASP A 362 2.18 10.52 -4.64
CA ASP A 362 2.39 9.42 -5.57
C ASP A 362 3.78 8.75 -5.37
N TYR A 363 4.08 7.75 -6.21
CA TYR A 363 5.37 7.05 -6.23
C TYR A 363 6.59 7.98 -6.41
N ASN A 364 6.45 9.07 -7.17
CA ASN A 364 7.52 10.03 -7.43
C ASN A 364 7.58 11.15 -6.37
N GLY A 365 6.67 11.15 -5.39
CA GLY A 365 6.54 12.20 -4.38
C GLY A 365 5.78 13.44 -4.86
N ASN A 366 5.09 13.38 -6.00
CA ASN A 366 4.18 14.44 -6.44
C ASN A 366 2.92 14.45 -5.57
N PRO A 367 2.29 15.61 -5.33
CA PRO A 367 1.01 15.67 -4.63
C PRO A 367 -0.06 14.91 -5.41
N ARG A 368 -1.05 14.38 -4.70
CA ARG A 368 -2.25 13.79 -5.29
C ARG A 368 -3.48 14.61 -4.86
N PRO A 369 -4.38 14.98 -5.79
CA PRO A 369 -4.26 14.85 -7.25
C PRO A 369 -3.21 15.81 -7.83
N ASN A 370 -2.62 15.47 -8.98
CA ASN A 370 -1.74 16.38 -9.73
C ASN A 370 -2.15 16.43 -11.20
N PRO A 371 -2.52 17.62 -11.74
CA PRO A 371 -2.48 18.94 -11.10
C PRO A 371 -3.55 19.10 -10.01
N ALA A 372 -3.28 20.00 -9.05
CA ALA A 372 -4.23 20.30 -7.99
C ALA A 372 -5.61 20.70 -8.58
N GLY A 373 -6.67 20.12 -8.01
CA GLY A 373 -8.04 20.30 -8.49
C GLY A 373 -8.51 19.27 -9.51
N SER A 374 -7.64 18.38 -10.01
CA SER A 374 -8.08 17.19 -10.76
C SER A 374 -8.64 16.11 -9.83
N MET A 375 -9.14 15.03 -10.41
CA MET A 375 -9.27 13.77 -9.66
C MET A 375 -7.91 13.08 -9.63
N PRO A 376 -7.66 12.21 -8.64
CA PRO A 376 -6.49 11.34 -8.66
C PRO A 376 -6.42 10.47 -9.90
N ASP A 377 -5.21 10.10 -10.29
CA ASP A 377 -5.01 9.10 -11.33
C ASP A 377 -5.17 7.69 -10.76
N ILE A 378 -5.57 6.76 -11.64
CA ILE A 378 -5.47 5.33 -11.38
C ILE A 378 -4.01 4.92 -11.63
N GLY A 379 -3.40 4.22 -10.68
CA GLY A 379 -2.02 3.75 -10.71
C GLY A 379 -1.12 4.42 -9.68
N ALA A 380 0.16 4.06 -9.70
CA ALA A 380 1.16 4.49 -8.73
C ALA A 380 1.64 5.94 -8.91
N GLN A 381 1.50 6.50 -10.10
CA GLN A 381 2.08 7.80 -10.48
C GLN A 381 0.97 8.74 -10.97
N GLU A 382 1.04 9.99 -10.55
CA GLU A 382 0.16 11.04 -11.06
C GLU A 382 0.75 11.67 -12.31
N SER A 383 -0.10 11.94 -13.29
CA SER A 383 0.21 12.61 -14.53
C SER A 383 -0.19 14.08 -14.46
N PRO A 384 0.70 15.04 -14.77
CA PRO A 384 0.33 16.46 -14.81
C PRO A 384 -0.68 16.80 -15.92
N LEU A 385 -1.10 15.81 -16.71
CA LEU A 385 -2.10 15.89 -17.76
C LEU A 385 -3.53 15.67 -17.25
N GLY A 386 -3.69 15.33 -15.96
CA GLY A 386 -4.98 15.35 -15.29
C GLY A 386 -5.70 16.65 -15.62
N SER A 387 -6.90 16.55 -16.18
CA SER A 387 -7.75 17.72 -16.27
C SER A 387 -8.14 18.04 -14.84
N PRO A 388 -7.83 19.25 -14.32
CA PRO A 388 -8.55 19.73 -13.15
C PRO A 388 -10.02 19.42 -13.39
N VAL A 389 -10.69 18.82 -12.40
CA VAL A 389 -12.14 18.66 -12.47
C VAL A 389 -12.57 20.04 -12.87
N ALA A 390 -13.13 20.16 -14.07
CA ALA A 390 -13.75 21.38 -14.44
C ALA A 390 -14.78 21.56 -13.33
N ILE A 391 -14.53 22.53 -12.44
CA ILE A 391 -15.62 23.41 -12.09
C ILE A 391 -16.09 23.77 -13.48
N GLU A 392 -17.18 23.16 -13.95
CA GLU A 392 -17.79 23.68 -15.15
C GLU A 392 -17.80 25.19 -14.91
N PRO A 393 -17.15 26.01 -15.76
CA PRO A 393 -17.41 27.42 -15.65
C PRO A 393 -18.92 27.49 -15.69
N ILE A 394 -19.51 28.07 -14.65
CA ILE A 394 -20.97 28.18 -14.53
C ILE A 394 -21.40 29.07 -15.69
N GLY A 395 -21.57 28.47 -16.87
CA GLY A 395 -21.43 29.13 -18.15
C GLY A 395 -20.17 29.99 -18.30
N ASP A 396 -19.98 30.53 -19.49
CA ASP A 396 -19.24 31.79 -19.69
C ASP A 396 -19.95 33.00 -19.05
N ASN A 397 -20.66 32.80 -17.93
CA ASN A 397 -21.38 33.82 -17.20
C ASN A 397 -21.29 33.51 -15.70
N LEU A 398 -20.16 33.87 -15.07
CA LEU A 398 -20.17 34.14 -13.64
C LEU A 398 -21.45 34.94 -13.35
N PRO A 399 -22.26 34.52 -12.37
CA PRO A 399 -23.51 35.22 -12.07
C PRO A 399 -23.17 36.69 -11.85
N VAL A 400 -23.81 37.59 -12.58
CA VAL A 400 -23.55 39.05 -12.43
C VAL A 400 -24.24 39.63 -11.19
N THR A 401 -25.04 38.81 -10.50
CA THR A 401 -25.84 39.19 -9.33
C THR A 401 -25.91 38.02 -8.34
N TYR A 402 -26.03 38.33 -7.05
CA TYR A 402 -26.42 37.33 -6.06
C TYR A 402 -27.84 36.81 -6.37
N GLU A 403 -28.07 35.51 -6.16
CA GLU A 403 -29.38 34.87 -6.35
C GLU A 403 -29.59 33.79 -5.29
N LEU A 404 -30.75 33.73 -4.63
CA LEU A 404 -31.21 32.55 -3.89
C LEU A 404 -32.38 31.89 -4.61
N ARG A 405 -32.20 30.67 -5.11
CA ARG A 405 -33.24 29.94 -5.85
C ARG A 405 -34.20 29.24 -4.92
N GLN A 406 -35.39 28.95 -5.46
CA GLN A 406 -36.37 28.10 -4.78
C GLN A 406 -35.82 26.68 -4.64
N ASN A 407 -35.88 26.12 -3.43
CA ASN A 407 -35.44 24.76 -3.17
C ASN A 407 -36.25 23.75 -4.00
N TYR A 408 -35.60 22.67 -4.45
CA TYR A 408 -36.24 21.62 -5.23
C TYR A 408 -35.85 20.22 -4.69
N PRO A 409 -36.80 19.31 -4.49
CA PRO A 409 -38.25 19.51 -4.62
C PRO A 409 -38.80 20.48 -3.54
N ASN A 410 -39.94 21.11 -3.81
CA ASN A 410 -40.74 21.84 -2.81
C ASN A 410 -42.23 21.71 -3.20
N PRO A 411 -43.04 20.92 -2.47
CA PRO A 411 -42.74 20.32 -1.16
C PRO A 411 -41.72 19.17 -1.22
N PHE A 412 -41.04 18.87 -0.11
CA PHE A 412 -39.97 17.86 -0.04
C PHE A 412 -40.17 16.85 1.09
N ASN A 413 -39.51 15.68 1.00
CA ASN A 413 -39.56 14.61 2.01
C ASN A 413 -38.33 13.66 1.93
N PRO A 414 -37.50 13.56 2.99
CA PRO A 414 -37.14 14.62 3.93
C PRO A 414 -36.05 15.55 3.37
N SER A 415 -35.55 15.29 2.15
CA SER A 415 -34.39 16.00 1.58
C SER A 415 -34.78 16.94 0.43
N THR A 416 -34.08 18.06 0.33
CA THR A 416 -34.23 19.05 -0.75
C THR A 416 -32.88 19.67 -1.10
N THR A 417 -32.77 20.26 -2.29
CA THR A 417 -31.58 21.00 -2.72
C THR A 417 -31.87 22.50 -2.72
N ILE A 418 -31.01 23.28 -2.07
CA ILE A 418 -31.01 24.75 -2.10
C ILE A 418 -29.90 25.21 -3.03
N GLU A 419 -30.23 26.03 -4.03
CA GLU A 419 -29.23 26.60 -4.94
C GLU A 419 -29.10 28.12 -4.73
N PHE A 420 -27.88 28.64 -4.80
CA PHE A 420 -27.60 30.09 -4.73
C PHE A 420 -26.37 30.48 -5.56
N ALA A 421 -26.25 31.76 -5.91
CA ALA A 421 -25.21 32.30 -6.78
C ALA A 421 -24.48 33.50 -6.14
N LEU A 422 -23.15 33.58 -6.38
CA LEU A 422 -22.22 34.60 -5.89
C LEU A 422 -21.44 35.22 -7.07
N PRO A 423 -21.57 36.54 -7.35
CA PRO A 423 -20.80 37.23 -8.39
C PRO A 423 -19.31 37.41 -8.04
N HIS A 424 -18.99 37.50 -6.75
CA HIS A 424 -17.65 37.71 -6.21
C HIS A 424 -17.44 36.79 -5.00
N SER A 425 -16.19 36.64 -4.57
CA SER A 425 -15.86 35.85 -3.38
C SER A 425 -16.26 36.60 -2.12
N ASP A 426 -17.12 36.01 -1.30
CA ASP A 426 -17.71 36.65 -0.11
C ASP A 426 -17.98 35.66 1.02
N ARG A 427 -18.20 36.20 2.21
CA ARG A 427 -18.64 35.41 3.37
C ARG A 427 -20.13 35.12 3.29
N VAL A 428 -20.48 33.84 3.18
CA VAL A 428 -21.87 33.38 3.04
C VAL A 428 -22.39 32.82 4.35
N THR A 429 -23.60 33.22 4.73
CA THR A 429 -24.35 32.59 5.82
C THR A 429 -25.71 32.11 5.31
N LEU A 430 -25.91 30.79 5.23
CA LEU A 430 -27.19 30.16 4.86
C LEU A 430 -27.77 29.45 6.09
N LYS A 431 -28.97 29.87 6.51
CA LYS A 431 -29.63 29.37 7.72
C LYS A 431 -31.07 29.01 7.46
N VAL A 432 -31.59 28.06 8.24
CA VAL A 432 -32.99 27.63 8.21
C VAL A 432 -33.69 28.03 9.50
N TYR A 433 -34.92 28.50 9.37
CA TYR A 433 -35.79 28.96 10.45
C TYR A 433 -37.16 28.27 10.39
N ASN A 434 -37.77 28.06 11.55
CA ASN A 434 -39.17 27.63 11.63
C ASN A 434 -40.14 28.82 11.53
N LEU A 435 -41.45 28.55 11.59
CA LEU A 435 -42.50 29.57 11.49
C LEU A 435 -42.45 30.65 12.58
N LEU A 436 -41.84 30.35 13.73
CA LEU A 436 -41.65 31.30 14.84
C LEU A 436 -40.39 32.16 14.67
N GLY A 437 -39.63 31.97 13.59
CA GLY A 437 -38.36 32.65 13.35
C GLY A 437 -37.19 32.07 14.15
N GLN A 438 -37.36 30.90 14.78
CA GLN A 438 -36.26 30.23 15.48
C GLN A 438 -35.37 29.52 14.47
N GLU A 439 -34.06 29.72 14.60
CA GLU A 439 -33.05 29.01 13.81
C GLU A 439 -33.11 27.51 14.16
N VAL A 440 -33.20 26.67 13.13
CA VAL A 440 -33.23 25.20 13.28
C VAL A 440 -32.06 24.52 12.58
N ALA A 441 -31.35 25.22 11.68
CA ALA A 441 -30.10 24.74 11.09
C ALA A 441 -29.25 25.91 10.56
N VAL A 442 -27.92 25.73 10.60
CA VAL A 442 -26.95 26.52 9.84
C VAL A 442 -26.38 25.61 8.78
N LEU A 443 -26.62 25.92 7.50
CA LEU A 443 -26.18 25.10 6.38
C LEU A 443 -24.79 25.54 5.88
N VAL A 444 -24.54 26.85 5.87
CA VAL A 444 -23.28 27.46 5.43
C VAL A 444 -22.93 28.64 6.34
N ALA A 445 -21.66 28.80 6.72
CA ALA A 445 -21.16 29.92 7.52
C ALA A 445 -19.65 30.20 7.28
N GLU A 446 -19.25 30.32 6.02
CA GLU A 446 -17.83 30.38 5.60
C GLU A 446 -17.59 31.33 4.42
N ASP A 447 -16.32 31.57 4.11
CA ASP A 447 -15.90 32.37 2.95
C ASP A 447 -15.93 31.48 1.70
N MET A 448 -16.68 31.90 0.67
CA MET A 448 -16.87 31.13 -0.57
C MET A 448 -16.42 31.96 -1.78
N VAL A 449 -15.91 31.31 -2.81
CA VAL A 449 -15.47 31.99 -4.04
C VAL A 449 -16.65 32.36 -4.95
N ALA A 450 -16.46 33.22 -5.94
CA ALA A 450 -17.50 33.50 -6.94
C ALA A 450 -17.97 32.19 -7.62
N GLY A 451 -19.28 31.98 -7.71
CA GLY A 451 -19.84 30.74 -8.25
C GLY A 451 -21.30 30.49 -7.87
N THR A 452 -21.83 29.37 -8.34
CA THR A 452 -23.19 28.87 -8.08
C THR A 452 -23.04 27.58 -7.32
N TYR A 453 -23.79 27.47 -6.23
CA TYR A 453 -23.67 26.41 -5.24
C TYR A 453 -24.98 25.66 -5.12
N LYS A 454 -24.88 24.36 -4.87
CA LYS A 454 -26.00 23.49 -4.53
C LYS A 454 -25.74 22.87 -3.17
N TYR A 455 -26.69 22.99 -2.26
CA TYR A 455 -26.60 22.44 -0.92
C TYR A 455 -27.76 21.47 -0.71
N GLU A 456 -27.45 20.20 -0.48
CA GLU A 456 -28.46 19.21 -0.09
C GLU A 456 -28.73 19.30 1.41
N TRP A 457 -30.01 19.44 1.77
CA TRP A 457 -30.43 19.51 3.17
C TRP A 457 -31.45 18.43 3.48
N ASP A 458 -31.11 17.57 4.45
CA ASP A 458 -32.00 16.58 5.04
C ASP A 458 -32.65 17.13 6.32
N ALA A 459 -33.98 17.26 6.29
CA ALA A 459 -34.79 17.73 7.40
C ALA A 459 -35.43 16.59 8.21
N GLY A 460 -34.87 15.37 8.18
CA GLY A 460 -35.41 14.18 8.84
C GLY A 460 -35.63 14.32 10.34
N GLY A 461 -34.92 15.24 11.02
CA GLY A 461 -35.14 15.56 12.44
C GLY A 461 -36.35 16.47 12.72
N LEU A 462 -36.98 17.04 11.70
CA LEU A 462 -37.95 18.13 11.85
C LEU A 462 -39.40 17.70 11.54
N ALA A 463 -40.39 18.36 12.15
CA ALA A 463 -41.80 18.09 11.92
C ALA A 463 -42.27 18.63 10.55
N SER A 464 -43.26 17.98 9.92
CA SER A 464 -43.89 18.50 8.70
C SER A 464 -44.43 19.92 8.94
N GLY A 465 -44.20 20.81 7.99
CA GLY A 465 -44.54 22.21 8.18
C GLY A 465 -43.80 23.17 7.26
N VAL A 466 -44.07 24.45 7.45
CA VAL A 466 -43.44 25.54 6.71
C VAL A 466 -42.15 25.95 7.40
N TYR A 467 -41.07 26.02 6.62
CA TYR A 467 -39.78 26.54 7.02
C TYR A 467 -39.35 27.67 6.09
N TYR A 468 -38.40 28.46 6.54
CA TYR A 468 -37.77 29.52 5.76
C TYR A 468 -36.27 29.31 5.75
N TYR A 469 -35.63 29.45 4.60
CA TYR A 469 -34.18 29.53 4.53
C TYR A 469 -33.78 30.91 4.07
N SER A 470 -32.76 31.47 4.72
CA SER A 470 -32.26 32.81 4.46
C SER A 470 -30.76 32.76 4.19
N ILE A 471 -30.35 33.42 3.11
CA ILE A 471 -28.95 33.64 2.79
C ILE A 471 -28.59 35.09 3.11
N LYS A 472 -27.43 35.31 3.74
CA LYS A 472 -26.86 36.62 3.99
C LYS A 472 -25.43 36.66 3.48
N ILE A 473 -25.14 37.65 2.63
CA ILE A 473 -23.86 37.90 1.98
C ILE A 473 -23.68 39.42 1.91
N ASP A 474 -22.76 40.00 2.69
CA ASP A 474 -22.63 41.45 2.84
C ASP A 474 -23.98 42.18 2.98
N ASP A 475 -24.36 43.00 1.98
CA ASP A 475 -25.62 43.76 1.90
C ASP A 475 -26.78 42.97 1.27
N PHE A 476 -26.50 41.81 0.65
CA PHE A 476 -27.51 40.94 0.07
C PHE A 476 -28.11 40.01 1.14
N ASN A 477 -29.43 40.06 1.28
CA ASN A 477 -30.19 39.16 2.15
C ASN A 477 -31.48 38.74 1.46
N GLU A 478 -31.64 37.45 1.23
CA GLU A 478 -32.84 36.88 0.60
C GLU A 478 -33.35 35.71 1.43
N THR A 479 -34.68 35.60 1.55
CA THR A 479 -35.36 34.53 2.27
C THR A 479 -36.39 33.87 1.37
N LYS A 480 -36.44 32.54 1.37
CA LYS A 480 -37.42 31.73 0.62
C LYS A 480 -38.15 30.78 1.56
N LYS A 481 -39.36 30.40 1.16
CA LYS A 481 -40.24 29.49 1.91
C LYS A 481 -40.12 28.07 1.35
N MET A 482 -40.04 27.08 2.23
CA MET A 482 -40.08 25.66 1.88
C MET A 482 -41.13 24.91 2.70
N LEU A 483 -41.69 23.85 2.13
CA LEU A 483 -42.71 23.01 2.75
C LEU A 483 -42.19 21.58 2.89
N LEU A 484 -41.94 21.15 4.13
CA LEU A 484 -41.62 19.78 4.46
C LEU A 484 -42.93 18.99 4.60
N ILE A 485 -43.08 17.93 3.82
CA ILE A 485 -44.17 16.97 3.93
C ILE A 485 -43.58 15.64 4.39
N ARG A 486 -44.30 14.94 5.25
CA ARG A 486 -43.99 13.55 5.62
C ARG A 486 -45.18 12.68 5.31
#